data_AF-A0A3B0SVM4-F1
#
_entry.id   AF-A0A3B0SVM4-F1
#
_cell.length_a   1.000
_cell.length_b   1.000
_cell.length_c   1.000
_cell.angle_alpha   90.00
_cell.angle_beta   90.00
_cell.angle_gamma   90.00
#
_symmetry.space_group_name_H-M   'P 1'
#
loop_
_entity.id
_entity.type
_entity.pdbx_description
1 polymer ?
#
loop_
_entity_poly.entity_id
_entity_poly.type
_entity_poly.pdbx_seq_one_letter_code
_entity_poly.pdbx_strand_id
1 'polypeptide(L)'
;EIDVLAEKDGNTFTIECKFHSNGKTVSNVKIPLYINSRFLDVQKMWNANPSKTTYLKQGWVVTNTRFTEDALNYGKCAGLVLLSWNYPEDNGISKNIDHYRLYPITTLTSLTKREKELLIEKDIILTQELLFATDVLKQLRFSTTKIEKVLSEAQKLCDIHPS
;
A
#
# COMPACT_ATOMS: atom_id res chain seq x y z
N GLU A 1 -15.91 1.08 8.13
CA GLU A 1 -15.11 1.42 6.94
C GLU A 1 -13.95 0.44 6.83
N ILE A 2 -13.86 -0.30 5.72
CA ILE A 2 -12.75 -1.22 5.43
C ILE A 2 -11.93 -0.53 4.35
N ASP A 3 -10.62 -0.33 4.59
CA ASP A 3 -9.78 0.45 3.66
C ASP A 3 -9.63 -0.25 2.31
N VAL A 4 -9.36 -1.57 2.32
CA VAL A 4 -9.26 -2.38 1.09
C VAL A 4 -9.91 -3.74 1.27
N LEU A 5 -10.65 -4.19 0.24
CA LEU A 5 -11.11 -5.56 0.07
C LEU A 5 -10.32 -6.19 -1.07
N ALA A 6 -9.70 -7.34 -0.81
CA ALA A 6 -9.02 -8.13 -1.83
C ALA A 6 -9.71 -9.48 -1.99
N GLU A 7 -9.85 -9.96 -3.22
CA GLU A 7 -10.43 -11.27 -3.51
C GLU A 7 -9.45 -12.13 -4.31
N LYS A 8 -9.28 -13.39 -3.88
CA LYS A 8 -8.43 -14.36 -4.54
C LYS A 8 -8.88 -15.77 -4.21
N ASP A 9 -8.97 -16.63 -5.22
CA ASP A 9 -9.25 -18.07 -5.10
C ASP A 9 -10.50 -18.35 -4.23
N GLY A 10 -11.58 -17.62 -4.46
CA GLY A 10 -12.85 -17.74 -3.70
C GLY A 10 -12.81 -17.20 -2.27
N ASN A 11 -11.71 -16.55 -1.86
CA ASN A 11 -11.58 -15.93 -0.55
C ASN A 11 -11.57 -14.40 -0.67
N THR A 12 -12.15 -13.74 0.33
CA THR A 12 -12.05 -12.29 0.54
C THR A 12 -11.15 -12.01 1.74
N PHE A 13 -10.41 -10.91 1.66
CA PHE A 13 -9.51 -10.43 2.70
C PHE A 13 -9.82 -8.96 2.98
N THR A 14 -9.91 -8.59 4.25
CA THR A 14 -10.05 -7.18 4.65
C THR A 14 -8.69 -6.65 5.05
N ILE A 15 -8.28 -5.54 4.48
CA ILE A 15 -6.98 -4.92 4.73
C ILE A 15 -7.21 -3.53 5.31
N GLU A 16 -6.63 -3.30 6.48
CA GLU A 16 -6.74 -2.04 7.22
C GLU A 16 -5.36 -1.37 7.27
N CYS A 17 -5.29 -0.17 6.71
CA CYS A 17 -4.09 0.65 6.61
C CYS A 17 -4.01 1.60 7.80
N LYS A 18 -2.87 1.65 8.46
CA LYS A 18 -2.57 2.58 9.55
C LYS A 18 -1.28 3.31 9.25
N PHE A 19 -1.45 4.49 8.66
CA PHE A 19 -0.37 5.37 8.26
C PHE A 19 0.07 6.27 9.42
N HIS A 20 1.38 6.45 9.56
CA HIS A 20 1.99 7.41 10.47
C HIS A 20 2.88 8.37 9.68
N SER A 21 2.71 9.66 9.91
CA SER A 21 3.56 10.70 9.30
C SER A 21 4.98 10.73 9.87
N ASN A 22 5.15 10.29 11.12
CA ASN A 22 6.45 10.16 11.78
C ASN A 22 6.93 8.71 11.74
N GLY A 23 8.06 8.47 11.07
CA GLY A 23 8.66 7.14 10.94
C GLY A 23 9.09 6.49 12.27
N LYS A 24 9.20 7.26 13.35
CA LYS A 24 9.49 6.75 14.71
C LYS A 24 8.25 6.24 15.44
N THR A 25 7.05 6.55 14.95
CA THR A 25 5.81 6.09 15.58
C THR A 25 5.64 4.59 15.33
N VAL A 26 5.31 3.87 16.39
CA VAL A 26 5.06 2.43 16.34
C VAL A 26 3.58 2.13 16.56
N SER A 27 3.05 1.19 15.78
CA SER A 27 1.71 0.65 15.92
C SER A 27 1.68 -0.35 17.08
N ASN A 28 1.11 0.06 18.22
CA ASN A 28 1.02 -0.76 19.42
C ASN A 28 -0.18 -1.74 19.37
N VAL A 29 -0.30 -2.60 20.39
CA VAL A 29 -1.29 -3.69 20.46
C VAL A 29 -2.74 -3.25 20.36
N LYS A 30 -3.07 -1.98 20.68
CA LYS A 30 -4.44 -1.46 20.59
C LYS A 30 -4.96 -1.49 19.15
N ILE A 31 -4.08 -1.29 18.17
CA ILE A 31 -4.44 -1.27 16.74
C ILE A 31 -4.93 -2.65 16.27
N PRO A 32 -4.15 -3.75 16.37
CA PRO A 32 -4.62 -5.05 15.95
C PRO A 32 -5.79 -5.57 16.82
N LEU A 33 -5.86 -5.21 18.11
CA LEU A 33 -7.05 -5.50 18.95
C LEU A 33 -8.33 -4.91 18.35
N TYR A 34 -8.30 -3.62 18.02
CA TYR A 34 -9.44 -2.92 17.44
C TYR A 34 -9.81 -3.49 16.06
N ILE A 35 -8.82 -3.73 15.20
CA ILE A 35 -9.04 -4.26 13.86
C ILE A 35 -9.58 -5.69 13.92
N ASN A 36 -9.06 -6.54 14.81
CA ASN A 36 -9.56 -7.90 14.99
C ASN A 36 -11.04 -7.92 15.38
N SER A 37 -11.43 -7.09 16.36
CA SER A 37 -12.83 -6.97 16.78
C SER A 37 -13.76 -6.67 15.60
N ARG A 38 -13.38 -5.69 14.78
CA ARG A 38 -14.15 -5.31 13.59
C ARG A 38 -14.15 -6.37 12.51
N PHE A 39 -13.02 -7.04 12.29
CA PHE A 39 -12.92 -8.13 11.35
C PHE A 39 -13.87 -9.27 11.72
N LEU A 40 -13.93 -9.67 12.99
CA LEU A 40 -14.79 -10.76 13.45
C LEU A 40 -16.29 -10.43 13.24
N ASP A 41 -16.71 -9.20 13.52
CA ASP A 41 -18.08 -8.76 13.28
C ASP A 41 -18.45 -8.84 11.79
N VAL A 42 -17.57 -8.34 10.91
CA VAL A 42 -17.79 -8.38 9.46
C VAL A 42 -17.74 -9.81 8.94
N GLN A 43 -16.79 -10.62 9.39
CA GLN A 43 -16.61 -12.02 8.99
C GLN A 43 -17.86 -12.85 9.30
N LYS A 44 -18.41 -12.68 10.50
CA LYS A 44 -19.63 -13.38 10.91
C LYS A 44 -20.79 -13.08 9.96
N MET A 45 -21.02 -11.81 9.65
CA MET A 45 -22.11 -11.40 8.77
C MET A 45 -21.85 -11.78 7.30
N TRP A 46 -20.60 -11.66 6.84
CA TRP A 46 -20.21 -11.99 5.48
C TRP A 46 -20.41 -13.48 5.20
N ASN A 47 -19.88 -14.34 6.07
CA ASN A 47 -19.89 -15.78 5.86
C ASN A 47 -21.25 -16.43 6.15
N ALA A 48 -22.14 -15.75 6.89
CA ALA A 48 -23.53 -16.17 7.08
C ALA A 48 -24.46 -15.73 5.93
N ASN A 49 -24.01 -14.84 5.04
CA ASN A 49 -24.84 -14.28 4.00
C ASN A 49 -24.80 -15.16 2.73
N PRO A 50 -25.91 -15.81 2.33
CA PRO A 50 -25.93 -16.70 1.17
C PRO A 50 -25.73 -15.97 -0.17
N SER A 51 -25.85 -14.64 -0.20
CA SER A 51 -25.54 -13.85 -1.41
C SER A 51 -24.04 -13.63 -1.63
N LYS A 52 -23.19 -13.94 -0.64
CA LYS A 52 -21.74 -13.83 -0.79
C LYS A 52 -21.19 -15.06 -1.50
N THR A 53 -20.48 -14.82 -2.59
CA THR A 53 -19.84 -15.86 -3.41
C THR A 53 -18.44 -16.23 -2.94
N THR A 54 -17.93 -15.53 -1.93
CA THR A 54 -16.58 -15.67 -1.39
C THR A 54 -16.59 -15.82 0.13
N TYR A 55 -15.60 -16.53 0.66
CA TYR A 55 -15.41 -16.67 2.11
C TYR A 55 -14.49 -15.56 2.63
N LEU A 56 -14.96 -14.73 3.56
CA LEU A 56 -14.12 -13.75 4.23
C LEU A 56 -13.17 -14.49 5.17
N LYS A 57 -11.93 -14.65 4.72
CA LYS A 57 -10.96 -15.59 5.29
C LYS A 57 -10.13 -14.97 6.40
N GLN A 58 -9.62 -13.76 6.18
CA GLN A 58 -8.57 -13.20 7.03
C GLN A 58 -8.53 -11.67 7.01
N GLY A 59 -8.24 -11.09 8.17
CA GLY A 59 -7.98 -9.66 8.33
C GLY A 59 -6.48 -9.34 8.29
N TRP A 60 -6.14 -8.20 7.69
CA TRP A 60 -4.77 -7.70 7.56
C TRP A 60 -4.65 -6.33 8.22
N VAL A 61 -3.51 -6.09 8.86
CA VAL A 61 -3.12 -4.77 9.36
C VAL A 61 -1.83 -4.35 8.65
N VAL A 62 -1.89 -3.23 7.94
CA VAL A 62 -0.77 -2.70 7.17
C VAL A 62 -0.33 -1.37 7.76
N THR A 63 0.96 -1.15 7.98
CA THR A 63 1.49 0.14 8.47
C THR A 63 2.78 0.52 7.77
N ASN A 64 2.99 1.79 7.46
CA ASN A 64 4.21 2.28 6.83
C ASN A 64 5.40 2.39 7.81
N THR A 65 5.20 2.08 9.09
CA THR A 65 6.27 2.10 10.11
C THR A 65 6.52 0.69 10.67
N ARG A 66 6.36 0.49 11.99
CA ARG A 66 6.67 -0.77 12.68
C ARG A 66 5.58 -1.10 13.69
N PHE A 67 5.47 -2.37 14.04
CA PHE A 67 4.64 -2.84 15.14
C PHE A 67 5.47 -3.01 16.41
N THR A 68 4.84 -2.87 17.57
CA THR A 68 5.44 -3.33 18.84
C THR A 68 5.42 -4.87 18.90
N GLU A 69 6.26 -5.45 19.75
CA GLU A 69 6.27 -6.91 19.96
C GLU A 69 4.90 -7.44 20.41
N ASP A 70 4.24 -6.77 21.34
CA ASP A 70 2.87 -7.12 21.76
C ASP A 70 1.87 -7.11 20.60
N ALA A 71 1.99 -6.15 19.68
CA ALA A 71 1.12 -6.07 18.51
C ALA A 71 1.38 -7.25 17.55
N LEU A 72 2.65 -7.61 17.35
CA LEU A 72 3.04 -8.78 16.57
C LEU A 72 2.52 -10.07 17.19
N ASN A 73 2.74 -10.26 18.49
CA ASN A 73 2.33 -11.45 19.23
C ASN A 73 0.81 -11.61 19.23
N TYR A 74 0.08 -10.53 19.52
CA TYR A 74 -1.38 -10.54 19.48
C TYR A 74 -1.89 -10.83 18.07
N GLY A 75 -1.41 -10.12 17.04
CA GLY A 75 -1.91 -10.29 15.68
C GLY A 75 -1.69 -11.70 15.14
N LYS A 76 -0.50 -12.29 15.40
CA LYS A 76 -0.23 -13.71 15.08
C LYS A 76 -1.20 -14.65 15.78
N CYS A 77 -1.40 -14.46 17.09
CA CYS A 77 -2.31 -15.29 17.91
C CYS A 77 -3.76 -15.19 17.42
N ALA A 78 -4.19 -13.98 17.04
CA ALA A 78 -5.53 -13.70 16.51
C ALA A 78 -5.73 -14.15 15.05
N GLY A 79 -4.69 -14.62 14.36
CA GLY A 79 -4.76 -15.00 12.95
C GLY A 79 -4.78 -13.82 11.96
N LEU A 80 -4.45 -12.61 12.40
CA LEU A 80 -4.27 -11.45 11.53
C LEU A 80 -2.95 -11.53 10.76
N VAL A 81 -2.96 -11.07 9.51
CA VAL A 81 -1.71 -10.77 8.79
C VAL A 81 -1.23 -9.39 9.17
N LEU A 82 0.03 -9.27 9.54
CA LEU A 82 0.67 -7.99 9.83
C LEU A 82 1.72 -7.71 8.77
N LEU A 83 1.63 -6.55 8.14
CA LEU A 83 2.59 -6.08 7.14
C LEU A 83 3.05 -4.68 7.56
N SER A 84 4.35 -4.51 7.74
CA SER A 84 4.95 -3.22 8.07
C SER A 84 6.12 -2.88 7.16
N TRP A 85 6.75 -1.73 7.37
CA TRP A 85 7.96 -1.34 6.64
C TRP A 85 9.01 -2.46 6.58
N ASN A 86 9.19 -3.17 7.69
CA ASN A 86 10.24 -4.17 7.89
C ASN A 86 9.74 -5.53 8.40
N TYR A 87 8.43 -5.77 8.40
CA TYR A 87 7.82 -7.03 8.84
C TYR A 87 6.81 -7.54 7.81
N PRO A 88 6.73 -8.86 7.52
CA PRO A 88 7.60 -9.93 8.03
C PRO A 88 9.07 -9.70 7.69
N GLU A 89 9.96 -10.31 8.46
CA GLU A 89 11.38 -10.31 8.11
C GLU A 89 11.53 -10.85 6.67
N ASP A 90 12.36 -10.17 5.87
CA ASP A 90 12.56 -10.40 4.43
C ASP A 90 11.34 -10.28 3.51
N ASN A 91 10.15 -9.96 4.02
CA ASN A 91 8.93 -9.77 3.21
C ASN A 91 8.10 -8.54 3.62
N GLY A 92 8.75 -7.57 4.28
CA GLY A 92 8.15 -6.28 4.62
C GLY A 92 7.98 -5.36 3.41
N ILE A 93 7.26 -4.26 3.59
CA ILE A 93 6.95 -3.29 2.53
C ILE A 93 8.23 -2.80 1.83
N SER A 94 9.28 -2.46 2.58
CA SER A 94 10.54 -1.98 1.98
C SER A 94 11.15 -3.00 1.03
N LYS A 95 11.19 -4.28 1.43
CA LYS A 95 11.74 -5.35 0.59
C LYS A 95 10.90 -5.60 -0.64
N ASN A 96 9.58 -5.55 -0.51
CA ASN A 96 8.66 -5.67 -1.64
C ASN A 96 8.78 -4.50 -2.62
N ILE A 97 8.95 -3.27 -2.12
CA ILE A 97 9.20 -2.10 -2.98
C ILE A 97 10.45 -2.33 -3.82
N ASP A 98 11.56 -2.74 -3.20
CA ASP A 98 12.81 -2.96 -3.92
C ASP A 98 12.72 -4.16 -4.89
N HIS A 99 12.17 -5.28 -4.42
CA HIS A 99 12.10 -6.52 -5.20
C HIS A 99 11.23 -6.38 -6.46
N TYR A 100 10.06 -5.73 -6.32
CA TYR A 100 9.10 -5.55 -7.41
C TYR A 100 9.20 -4.17 -8.09
N ARG A 101 10.17 -3.33 -7.69
CA ARG A 101 10.37 -1.96 -8.21
C ARG A 101 9.12 -1.07 -8.04
N LEU A 102 8.40 -1.23 -6.93
CA LEU A 102 7.15 -0.53 -6.64
C LEU A 102 7.39 0.84 -5.97
N TYR A 103 8.30 1.63 -6.52
CA TYR A 103 8.61 2.96 -5.97
C TYR A 103 7.42 3.91 -6.18
N PRO A 104 6.86 4.53 -5.12
CA PRO A 104 5.74 5.45 -5.27
C PRO A 104 6.15 6.79 -5.88
N ILE A 105 5.26 7.44 -6.63
CA ILE A 105 5.50 8.80 -7.16
C ILE A 105 5.67 9.86 -6.07
N THR A 106 5.25 9.55 -4.84
CA THR A 106 5.46 10.44 -3.68
C THR A 106 6.93 10.61 -3.34
N THR A 107 7.81 9.70 -3.78
CA THR A 107 9.27 9.80 -3.62
C THR A 107 9.93 10.79 -4.58
N LEU A 108 9.28 11.12 -5.71
CA LEU A 108 9.84 12.00 -6.73
C LEU A 108 9.99 13.43 -6.22
N THR A 109 11.20 13.97 -6.26
CA THR A 109 11.53 15.34 -5.85
C THR A 109 11.31 16.35 -6.96
N SER A 110 11.31 15.89 -8.22
CA SER A 110 10.98 16.72 -9.38
C SER A 110 9.51 17.15 -9.39
N LEU A 111 8.62 16.47 -8.66
CA LEU A 111 7.19 16.78 -8.55
C LEU A 111 6.87 17.59 -7.28
N THR A 112 6.06 18.63 -7.45
CA THR A 112 5.41 19.35 -6.36
C THR A 112 4.31 18.49 -5.72
N LYS A 113 3.87 18.86 -4.52
CA LYS A 113 2.76 18.18 -3.83
C LYS A 113 1.49 18.12 -4.70
N ARG A 114 1.12 19.25 -5.32
CA ARG A 114 -0.06 19.34 -6.19
C ARG A 114 0.07 18.46 -7.43
N GLU A 115 1.25 18.41 -8.04
CA GLU A 115 1.49 17.54 -9.19
C GLU A 115 1.38 16.06 -8.82
N LYS A 116 1.85 15.65 -7.62
CA LYS A 116 1.66 14.30 -7.11
C LYS A 116 0.18 13.97 -6.90
N GLU A 117 -0.58 14.88 -6.29
CA GLU A 117 -2.03 14.73 -6.08
C GLU A 117 -2.76 14.53 -7.41
N LEU A 118 -2.48 15.36 -8.42
CA LEU A 118 -3.09 15.25 -9.75
C LEU A 118 -2.77 13.92 -10.45
N LEU A 119 -1.56 13.38 -10.26
CA LEU A 119 -1.20 12.07 -10.83
C LEU A 119 -1.91 10.93 -10.09
N ILE A 120 -2.04 11.01 -8.76
CA ILE A 120 -2.81 10.03 -7.97
C ILE A 120 -4.29 10.06 -8.37
N GLU A 121 -4.87 11.22 -8.62
CA GLU A 121 -6.23 11.37 -9.15
C GLU A 121 -6.42 10.77 -10.55
N LYS A 122 -5.32 10.49 -11.27
CA LYS A 122 -5.28 9.80 -12.56
C LYS A 122 -4.86 8.33 -12.43
N ASP A 123 -4.91 7.78 -11.22
CA ASP A 123 -4.51 6.41 -10.88
C ASP A 123 -3.04 6.09 -11.22
N ILE A 124 -2.18 7.12 -11.26
CA ILE A 124 -0.73 6.94 -11.38
C ILE A 124 -0.11 7.01 -9.98
N ILE A 125 0.31 5.86 -9.47
CA ILE A 125 0.78 5.68 -8.09
C ILE A 125 2.27 5.35 -8.06
N LEU A 126 2.78 4.62 -9.05
CA LEU A 126 4.15 4.11 -9.11
C LEU A 126 4.99 4.86 -10.16
N THR A 127 6.29 4.97 -9.90
CA THR A 127 7.24 5.60 -10.84
C THR A 127 7.34 4.83 -12.15
N GLN A 128 7.19 3.51 -12.13
CA GLN A 128 7.18 2.69 -13.35
C GLN A 128 5.96 2.95 -14.24
N GLU A 129 4.79 3.26 -13.66
CA GLU A 129 3.59 3.61 -14.43
C GLU A 129 3.80 4.94 -15.16
N LEU A 130 4.50 5.88 -14.51
CA LEU A 130 4.83 7.19 -15.05
C LEU A 130 5.66 7.10 -16.35
N LEU A 131 6.53 6.10 -16.46
CA LEU A 131 7.36 5.86 -17.65
C LEU A 131 6.50 5.58 -18.90
N PHE A 132 5.31 5.02 -18.71
CA PHE A 132 4.36 4.72 -19.79
C PHE A 132 3.22 5.76 -19.89
N ALA A 133 3.17 6.75 -18.99
CA ALA A 133 2.08 7.73 -18.88
C ALA A 133 2.47 9.14 -19.36
N THR A 134 3.37 9.24 -20.35
CA THR A 134 3.83 10.53 -20.88
C THR A 134 2.67 11.41 -21.38
N ASP A 135 1.62 10.81 -21.95
CA ASP A 135 0.46 11.57 -22.41
C ASP A 135 -0.38 12.17 -21.28
N VAL A 136 -0.42 11.51 -20.11
CA VAL A 136 -1.07 12.07 -18.91
C VAL A 136 -0.31 13.31 -18.45
N LEU A 137 1.02 13.27 -18.46
CA LEU A 137 1.84 14.45 -18.12
C LEU A 137 1.60 15.62 -19.07
N LYS A 138 1.46 15.36 -20.38
CA LYS A 138 1.09 16.39 -21.37
C LYS A 138 -0.32 16.94 -21.11
N GLN A 139 -1.29 16.09 -20.81
CA GLN A 139 -2.67 16.51 -20.49
C GLN A 139 -2.71 17.40 -19.25
N LEU A 140 -1.88 17.11 -18.25
CA LEU A 140 -1.68 17.93 -17.05
C LEU A 140 -0.84 19.20 -17.31
N ARG A 141 -0.48 19.48 -18.57
CA ARG A 141 0.26 20.67 -19.03
C ARG A 141 1.66 20.82 -18.43
N PHE A 142 2.33 19.71 -18.17
CA PHE A 142 3.74 19.73 -17.80
C PHE A 142 4.57 20.22 -18.99
N SER A 143 5.57 21.07 -18.75
CA SER A 143 6.49 21.48 -19.81
C SER A 143 7.37 20.31 -20.25
N THR A 144 7.84 20.32 -21.50
CA THR A 144 8.73 19.26 -22.03
C THR A 144 9.92 19.01 -21.12
N THR A 145 10.59 20.09 -20.66
CA THR A 145 11.73 20.00 -19.73
C THR A 145 11.35 19.36 -18.39
N LYS A 146 10.15 19.63 -17.88
CA LYS A 146 9.66 19.03 -16.63
C LYS A 146 9.37 17.54 -16.85
N ILE A 147 8.74 17.17 -17.96
CA ILE A 147 8.48 15.77 -18.34
C ILE A 147 9.80 15.00 -18.38
N GLU A 148 10.80 15.50 -19.10
CA GLU A 148 12.13 14.88 -19.19
C GLU A 148 12.77 14.70 -17.81
N LYS A 149 12.69 15.71 -16.94
CA LYS A 149 13.23 15.65 -15.58
C LYS A 149 12.53 14.58 -14.72
N VAL A 150 11.21 14.54 -14.78
CA VAL A 150 10.38 13.59 -14.02
C VAL A 150 10.64 12.17 -14.48
N LEU A 151 10.64 11.93 -15.80
CA LEU A 151 10.91 10.62 -16.38
C LEU A 151 12.34 10.16 -16.10
N SER A 152 13.34 11.05 -16.16
CA SER A 152 14.72 10.71 -15.80
C SER A 152 14.87 10.32 -14.34
N GLU A 153 14.20 11.02 -13.41
CA GLU A 153 14.20 10.66 -11.99
C GLU A 153 13.50 9.31 -11.75
N ALA A 154 12.31 9.10 -12.33
CA ALA A 154 11.59 7.84 -12.27
C ALA A 154 12.44 6.68 -12.85
N GLN A 155 13.17 6.94 -13.93
CA GLN A 155 13.98 5.94 -14.59
C GLN A 155 15.15 5.46 -13.72
N LYS A 156 15.79 6.39 -13.00
CA LYS A 156 16.88 6.09 -12.06
C LYS A 156 16.40 5.28 -10.86
N LEU A 157 15.18 5.51 -10.39
CA LEU A 157 14.61 4.71 -9.29
C LEU A 157 14.25 3.29 -9.72
N CYS A 158 13.83 3.11 -10.97
CA CYS A 158 13.41 1.80 -11.46
C CYS A 158 14.57 0.92 -11.96
N ASP A 159 15.82 1.41 -11.94
CA ASP A 159 17.01 0.74 -12.49
C ASP A 159 16.78 0.12 -13.89
N ILE A 160 15.95 0.76 -14.73
CA ILE A 160 15.87 0.39 -16.14
C ILE A 160 16.96 1.19 -16.84
N HIS A 161 18.10 0.55 -17.06
CA HIS A 161 19.06 1.06 -18.01
C HIS A 161 18.42 1.01 -19.41
N PRO A 162 18.48 2.10 -20.20
CA PRO A 162 18.10 2.00 -21.60
C PRO A 162 18.99 0.94 -22.25
N SER A 163 18.34 -0.09 -22.81
CA SER A 163 18.96 -1.08 -23.70
C SER A 163 19.48 -0.41 -24.96
#